data_AF-A0A382TFX5-F1
#
_entry.id   AF-A0A382TFX5-F1
#
_cell.length_a   1.000
_cell.length_b   1.000
_cell.length_c   1.000
_cell.angle_alpha   90.00
_cell.angle_beta   90.00
_cell.angle_gamma   90.00
#
_symmetry.space_group_name_H-M   'P 1'
#
loop_
_entity.id
_entity.type
_entity.pdbx_description
1 polymer ?
#
loop_
_entity_poly.entity_id
_entity_poly.type
_entity_poly.pdbx_seq_one_letter_code
_entity_poly.pdbx_strand_id
1 'polypeptide(L)'
;MAEKNMPELEIVLPDGRPVSEFQETEEDLGTVLEFDASPEGALTTVVEIEISDEENPFYENLAEEMDEDLLTEIASGLMEDFEGDLSARKDWLETYADGMELLGLKIEDRTEPWPGACGVYHPLLAEALVKFQSETVMETLPAGGPVKTKIIGKETPENKAAAINVAANMNYYVQEKMPEYRAEHERMLWGLGLAGNAFKKVYYDPATCRPASIYVPAEDMVVPYGASSL
;
A
#
# COMPACT_ATOMS: atom_id res chain seq x y z
N MET A 1 -26.53 -10.81 -45.45
CA MET A 1 -25.56 -10.23 -44.49
C MET A 1 -25.46 -11.22 -43.35
N ALA A 2 -24.31 -11.88 -43.21
CA ALA A 2 -24.13 -12.96 -42.26
C ALA A 2 -23.76 -12.40 -40.88
N GLU A 3 -24.61 -12.65 -39.88
CA GLU A 3 -24.25 -12.48 -38.47
C GLU A 3 -23.12 -13.45 -38.13
N LYS A 4 -22.00 -12.88 -37.73
CA LYS A 4 -20.80 -13.61 -37.36
C LYS A 4 -20.99 -14.09 -35.92
N ASN A 5 -21.40 -15.35 -35.78
CA ASN A 5 -21.51 -16.08 -34.51
C ASN A 5 -20.18 -15.98 -33.74
N MET A 6 -20.15 -15.22 -32.65
CA MET A 6 -19.07 -15.30 -31.65
C MET A 6 -19.28 -16.59 -30.86
N PRO A 7 -18.26 -17.42 -30.63
CA PRO A 7 -18.40 -18.57 -29.74
C PRO A 7 -18.54 -18.06 -28.30
N GLU A 8 -19.69 -18.33 -27.68
CA GLU A 8 -19.87 -18.15 -26.24
C GLU A 8 -18.99 -19.17 -25.50
N LEU A 9 -18.10 -18.67 -24.65
CA LEU A 9 -17.27 -19.48 -23.76
C LEU A 9 -18.11 -19.84 -22.53
N GLU A 10 -18.68 -21.04 -22.54
CA GLU A 10 -19.37 -21.61 -21.38
C GLU A 10 -18.34 -22.26 -20.45
N ILE A 11 -18.17 -21.70 -19.25
CA ILE A 11 -17.30 -22.27 -18.21
C ILE A 11 -18.11 -23.38 -17.52
N VAL A 12 -17.56 -24.59 -17.55
CA VAL A 12 -18.19 -25.80 -17.00
C VAL A 12 -17.42 -26.23 -15.75
N LEU A 13 -18.13 -26.59 -14.70
CA LEU A 13 -17.56 -27.13 -13.46
C LEU A 13 -16.96 -28.55 -13.69
N PRO A 14 -16.10 -29.07 -12.80
CA PRO A 14 -15.47 -30.39 -12.96
C PRO A 14 -16.45 -31.57 -13.10
N ASP A 15 -17.71 -31.37 -12.72
CA ASP A 15 -18.81 -32.34 -12.77
C ASP A 15 -19.71 -32.17 -14.03
N GLY A 16 -19.40 -31.22 -14.92
CA GLY A 16 -20.08 -31.07 -16.21
C GLY A 16 -21.29 -30.12 -16.21
N ARG A 17 -21.57 -29.41 -15.10
CA ARG A 17 -22.67 -28.46 -15.00
C ARG A 17 -22.25 -27.02 -15.37
N PRO A 18 -23.15 -26.22 -15.97
CA PRO A 18 -22.89 -24.81 -16.22
C PRO A 18 -22.82 -24.03 -14.90
N VAL A 19 -21.88 -23.08 -14.79
CA VAL A 19 -21.64 -22.28 -13.57
C VAL A 19 -22.88 -21.47 -13.15
N SER A 20 -23.84 -21.22 -14.05
CA SER A 20 -25.10 -20.55 -13.73
C SER A 20 -26.03 -21.32 -12.77
N GLU A 21 -25.80 -22.61 -12.55
CA GLU A 21 -26.56 -23.45 -11.60
C GLU A 21 -25.85 -23.68 -10.27
N PHE A 22 -24.80 -22.90 -9.96
CA PHE A 22 -24.14 -22.96 -8.67
C PHE A 22 -25.04 -22.32 -7.58
N GLN A 23 -25.84 -23.14 -6.91
CA GLN A 23 -26.42 -22.81 -5.62
C GLN A 23 -25.54 -23.43 -4.54
N GLU A 24 -24.83 -22.59 -3.78
CA GLU A 24 -24.32 -23.01 -2.47
C GLU A 24 -25.54 -23.40 -1.62
N THR A 25 -25.62 -24.67 -1.23
CA THR A 25 -26.41 -25.03 -0.07
C THR A 25 -25.77 -24.33 1.12
N GLU A 26 -26.44 -23.31 1.65
CA GLU A 26 -26.24 -22.81 3.01
C GLU A 26 -26.54 -23.97 3.97
N GLU A 27 -25.57 -24.86 4.16
CA GLU A 27 -25.53 -25.67 5.38
C GLU A 27 -25.05 -24.74 6.49
N ASP A 28 -25.93 -24.48 7.46
CA ASP A 28 -25.68 -23.82 8.73
C ASP A 28 -24.28 -24.15 9.26
N LEU A 29 -23.31 -23.29 8.97
CA LEU A 29 -21.96 -23.35 9.53
C LEU A 29 -22.01 -22.67 10.90
N GLY A 30 -22.77 -23.30 11.82
CA GLY A 30 -22.60 -23.09 13.25
C GLY A 30 -21.16 -23.44 13.60
N THR A 31 -20.31 -22.42 13.70
CA THR A 31 -18.91 -22.59 14.09
C THR A 31 -18.87 -22.92 15.58
N VAL A 32 -18.82 -24.21 15.92
CA VAL A 32 -18.54 -24.66 17.28
C VAL A 32 -17.02 -24.63 17.46
N LEU A 33 -16.51 -23.59 18.12
CA LEU A 33 -15.13 -23.56 18.59
C LEU A 33 -15.02 -24.38 19.89
N GLU A 34 -14.53 -25.61 19.78
CA GLU A 34 -14.10 -26.40 20.95
C GLU A 34 -12.73 -25.88 21.45
N PHE A 35 -12.73 -25.22 22.60
CA PHE A 35 -11.50 -24.98 23.36
C PHE A 35 -11.30 -26.14 24.34
N ASP A 36 -10.27 -26.95 24.10
CA ASP A 36 -9.86 -28.00 25.05
C ASP A 36 -9.04 -27.37 26.18
N ALA A 37 -9.70 -27.06 27.28
CA ALA A 37 -9.07 -26.75 28.54
C ALA A 37 -9.69 -27.63 29.63
N SER A 38 -8.87 -28.47 30.26
CA SER A 38 -9.28 -29.31 31.38
C SER A 38 -8.11 -29.45 32.36
N PRO A 39 -8.33 -29.65 33.68
CA PRO A 39 -9.55 -29.50 34.48
C PRO A 39 -9.33 -28.62 35.72
N GLU A 40 -10.33 -27.83 36.12
CA GLU A 40 -10.90 -27.79 37.49
C GLU A 40 -11.86 -26.60 37.63
N GLY A 41 -13.15 -26.92 37.83
CA GLY A 41 -14.18 -25.95 38.19
C GLY A 41 -15.04 -25.49 37.01
N ALA A 42 -16.09 -26.27 36.71
CA ALA A 42 -17.07 -25.96 35.67
C ALA A 42 -17.85 -24.67 35.99
N LEU A 43 -17.51 -23.60 35.28
CA LEU A 43 -18.42 -22.52 34.94
C LEU A 43 -18.28 -22.27 33.43
N THR A 44 -19.14 -22.90 32.64
CA THR A 44 -19.24 -22.63 31.20
C THR A 44 -19.94 -21.29 31.05
N THR A 45 -19.18 -20.22 30.83
CA THR A 45 -19.74 -18.95 30.39
C THR A 45 -20.11 -19.09 28.92
N VAL A 46 -21.37 -19.43 28.67
CA VAL A 46 -21.94 -19.41 27.31
C VAL A 46 -22.12 -17.95 26.94
N VAL A 47 -21.29 -17.45 26.03
CA VAL A 47 -21.53 -16.16 25.37
C VAL A 47 -22.45 -16.47 24.20
N GLU A 48 -23.76 -16.32 24.40
CA GLU A 48 -24.73 -16.27 23.31
C GLU A 48 -24.47 -15.00 22.51
N ILE A 49 -23.88 -15.14 21.32
CA ILE A 49 -23.86 -14.09 20.32
C ILE A 49 -25.20 -14.23 19.58
N GLU A 50 -26.19 -13.42 19.98
CA GLU A 50 -27.40 -13.24 19.19
C GLU A 50 -27.01 -12.50 17.90
N ILE A 51 -26.90 -13.24 16.79
CA ILE A 51 -26.86 -12.63 15.47
C ILE A 51 -28.29 -12.20 15.18
N SER A 52 -28.61 -10.93 15.47
CA SER A 52 -29.88 -10.34 15.09
C SER A 52 -29.96 -10.23 13.57
N ASP A 53 -31.03 -10.75 12.97
CA ASP A 53 -31.43 -10.54 11.57
C ASP A 53 -31.90 -9.08 11.30
N GLU A 54 -31.27 -8.10 11.95
CA GLU A 54 -31.45 -6.71 11.58
C GLU A 54 -30.57 -6.44 10.36
N GLU A 55 -31.22 -6.04 9.26
CA GLU A 55 -30.57 -5.58 8.02
C GLU A 55 -29.76 -4.30 8.31
N ASN A 56 -28.67 -4.38 9.07
CA ASN A 56 -27.66 -3.34 9.04
C ASN A 56 -26.93 -3.50 7.69
N PRO A 57 -27.11 -2.58 6.73
CA PRO A 57 -26.31 -2.53 5.53
C PRO A 57 -24.85 -2.60 5.96
N PHE A 58 -24.07 -3.52 5.38
CA PHE A 58 -22.63 -3.70 5.62
C PHE A 58 -21.81 -2.38 5.57
N TYR A 59 -22.38 -1.31 5.03
CA TYR A 59 -21.77 0.01 4.86
C TYR A 59 -22.21 1.06 5.91
N GLU A 60 -22.94 0.69 6.96
CA GLU A 60 -23.29 1.64 8.02
C GLU A 60 -22.09 2.06 8.87
N ASN A 61 -22.17 3.29 9.36
CA ASN A 61 -21.11 3.90 10.15
C ASN A 61 -21.16 3.37 11.59
N LEU A 62 -20.33 2.37 11.89
CA LEU A 62 -20.23 1.78 13.23
C LEU A 62 -20.02 2.83 14.34
N ALA A 63 -19.38 3.97 14.05
CA ALA A 63 -19.17 5.01 15.05
C ALA A 63 -20.47 5.67 15.54
N GLU A 64 -21.58 5.57 14.80
CA GLU A 64 -22.88 6.11 15.21
C GLU A 64 -23.69 5.14 16.09
N GLU A 65 -23.34 3.85 16.07
CA GLU A 65 -24.00 2.80 16.85
C GLU A 65 -23.23 2.43 18.13
N MET A 66 -21.94 2.79 18.20
CA MET A 66 -21.08 2.52 19.35
C MET A 66 -21.35 3.49 20.50
N ASP A 67 -21.21 2.97 21.73
CA ASP A 67 -21.34 3.77 22.94
C ASP A 67 -20.26 4.87 23.04
N GLU A 68 -20.65 6.06 23.50
CA GLU A 68 -19.78 7.24 23.55
C GLU A 68 -18.56 7.01 24.46
N ASP A 69 -18.75 6.27 25.56
CA ASP A 69 -17.67 5.95 26.49
C ASP A 69 -16.61 5.05 25.83
N LEU A 70 -17.05 4.04 25.07
CA LEU A 70 -16.18 3.12 24.34
C LEU A 70 -15.47 3.81 23.17
N LEU A 71 -16.15 4.70 22.45
CA LEU A 71 -15.51 5.54 21.43
C LEU A 71 -14.41 6.42 22.02
N THR A 72 -14.64 6.98 23.21
CA THR A 72 -13.67 7.82 23.91
C THR A 72 -12.45 7.02 24.35
N GLU A 73 -12.64 5.80 24.84
CA GLU A 73 -11.54 4.89 25.19
C GLU A 73 -10.67 4.57 23.96
N ILE A 74 -11.29 4.16 22.85
CA ILE A 74 -10.57 3.85 21.60
C ILE A 74 -9.84 5.07 21.07
N ALA A 75 -10.51 6.22 21.01
CA ALA A 75 -9.91 7.46 20.53
C ALA A 75 -8.70 7.88 21.40
N SER A 76 -8.80 7.72 22.72
CA SER A 76 -7.70 8.04 23.65
C SER A 76 -6.50 7.11 23.43
N GLY A 77 -6.74 5.80 23.28
CA GLY A 77 -5.68 4.84 23.00
C GLY A 77 -4.98 5.11 21.67
N LEU A 78 -5.75 5.37 20.60
CA LEU A 78 -5.20 5.70 19.28
C LEU A 78 -4.38 6.99 19.29
N MET A 79 -4.82 8.00 20.05
CA MET A 79 -4.08 9.26 20.20
C MET A 79 -2.78 9.06 20.97
N GLU A 80 -2.78 8.26 22.05
CA GLU A 80 -1.58 7.92 22.81
C GLU A 80 -0.57 7.15 21.95
N ASP A 81 -1.03 6.15 21.19
CA ASP A 81 -0.19 5.39 20.27
C ASP A 81 0.42 6.30 19.18
N PHE A 82 -0.40 7.19 18.60
CA PHE A 82 0.06 8.13 17.58
C PHE A 82 1.08 9.14 18.13
N GLU A 83 0.86 9.67 19.33
CA GLU A 83 1.84 10.53 20.01
C GLU A 83 3.13 9.77 20.34
N GLY A 84 3.02 8.49 20.72
CA GLY A 84 4.13 7.57 20.89
C GLY A 84 4.98 7.47 19.62
N ASP A 85 4.35 7.19 18.48
CA ASP A 85 5.03 7.10 17.18
C ASP A 85 5.63 8.44 16.73
N LEU A 86 4.94 9.55 16.98
CA LEU A 86 5.47 10.90 16.71
C LEU A 86 6.75 11.17 17.52
N SER A 87 6.76 10.78 18.79
CA SER A 87 7.92 10.95 19.65
C SER A 87 9.10 10.09 19.20
N ALA A 88 8.82 8.85 18.75
CA ALA A 88 9.84 7.91 18.28
C ALA A 88 10.56 8.39 17.00
N ARG A 89 9.87 9.13 16.12
CA ARG A 89 10.45 9.66 14.88
C ARG A 89 11.13 11.02 15.02
N LYS A 90 11.16 11.60 16.23
CA LYS A 90 11.69 12.96 16.45
C LYS A 90 13.17 13.07 16.06
N ASP A 91 14.00 12.13 16.49
CA ASP A 91 15.44 12.11 16.16
C ASP A 91 15.68 11.99 14.65
N TRP A 92 14.81 11.24 13.95
CA TRP A 92 14.85 11.13 12.50
C TRP A 92 14.47 12.45 11.81
N LEU A 93 13.44 13.15 12.30
CA LEU A 93 13.04 14.47 11.78
C LEU A 93 14.16 15.50 11.96
N GLU A 94 14.84 15.50 13.11
CA GLU A 94 16.00 16.38 13.37
C GLU A 94 17.14 16.07 12.38
N THR A 95 17.49 14.78 12.22
CA THR A 95 18.52 14.35 11.26
C THR A 95 18.17 14.73 9.82
N TYR A 96 16.89 14.61 9.44
CA TYR A 96 16.40 15.00 8.12
C TYR A 96 16.53 16.51 7.88
N ALA A 97 16.17 17.33 8.87
CA ALA A 97 16.31 18.79 8.80
C ALA A 97 17.77 19.21 8.67
N ASP A 98 18.67 18.62 9.47
CA ASP A 98 20.11 18.86 9.40
C ASP A 98 20.69 18.44 8.02
N GLY A 99 20.23 17.32 7.48
CA GLY A 99 20.61 16.84 6.15
C GLY A 99 20.24 17.82 5.03
N MET A 100 19.07 18.45 5.13
CA MET A 100 18.62 19.48 4.18
C MET A 100 19.47 20.75 4.24
N GLU A 101 19.93 21.14 5.44
CA GLU A 101 20.85 22.27 5.62
C GLU A 101 22.21 21.98 4.98
N LEU A 102 22.75 20.78 5.17
CA LEU A 102 24.04 20.37 4.58
C LEU A 102 24.04 20.33 3.06
N LEU A 103 22.88 20.09 2.44
CA LEU A 103 22.73 20.12 0.98
C LEU A 103 22.75 21.55 0.42
N GLY A 104 22.71 22.57 1.27
CA GLY A 104 22.76 23.98 0.86
C GLY A 104 21.56 24.42 0.02
N LEU A 105 20.43 23.70 0.13
CA LEU A 105 19.19 24.04 -0.58
C LEU A 105 18.50 25.27 0.01
N LYS A 106 18.87 25.64 1.24
CA LYS A 106 18.35 26.81 1.94
C LYS A 106 19.25 28.01 1.70
N ILE A 107 18.66 29.12 1.29
CA ILE A 107 19.35 30.42 1.28
C ILE A 107 19.39 30.92 2.72
N GLU A 108 20.58 31.00 3.29
CA GLU A 108 20.79 31.54 4.63
C GLU A 108 21.28 32.98 4.57
N ASP A 109 20.58 33.87 5.24
CA ASP A 109 21.06 35.22 5.51
C ASP A 109 22.08 35.19 6.65
N ARG A 110 23.35 34.90 6.32
CA ARG A 110 24.42 34.91 7.30
C ARG A 110 24.80 36.34 7.66
N THR A 111 24.86 36.61 8.95
CA THR A 111 25.31 37.90 9.52
C THR A 111 26.79 37.89 9.93
N GLU A 112 27.41 36.72 9.98
CA GLU A 112 28.83 36.53 10.26
C GLU A 112 29.53 35.88 9.04
N PRO A 113 30.76 36.31 8.68
CA PRO A 113 31.54 37.42 9.25
C PRO A 113 31.01 38.83 8.93
N TRP A 114 30.10 38.98 7.97
CA TRP A 114 29.32 40.20 7.72
C TRP A 114 27.93 39.86 7.17
N PRO A 115 26.93 40.76 7.25
CA PRO A 115 25.62 40.57 6.64
C PRO A 115 25.70 40.28 5.14
N GLY A 116 25.17 39.14 4.72
CA GLY A 116 25.23 38.65 3.34
C GLY A 116 26.52 37.89 2.99
N ALA A 117 27.25 37.38 3.98
CA ALA A 117 28.40 36.51 3.71
C ALA A 117 27.95 35.16 3.13
N CYS A 118 28.58 34.71 2.03
CA CYS A 118 28.24 33.44 1.39
C CYS A 118 28.73 32.25 2.23
N GLY A 119 27.83 31.33 2.58
CA GLY A 119 28.20 29.98 2.97
C GLY A 119 28.56 29.15 1.73
N VAL A 120 29.71 28.46 1.76
CA VAL A 120 30.07 27.49 0.72
C VAL A 120 29.82 26.10 1.28
N TYR A 121 28.80 25.43 0.75
CA TYR A 121 28.56 24.01 1.00
C TYR A 121 29.26 23.19 -0.08
N HIS A 122 29.84 22.04 0.29
CA HIS A 122 30.45 21.16 -0.70
C HIS A 122 29.34 20.43 -1.46
N PRO A 123 29.27 20.53 -2.81
CA PRO A 123 28.15 19.97 -3.58
C PRO A 123 28.16 18.43 -3.68
N LEU A 124 29.02 17.73 -2.93
CA LEU A 124 29.25 16.30 -3.10
C LEU A 124 28.03 15.48 -2.68
N LEU A 125 27.31 15.92 -1.65
CA LEU A 125 26.07 15.28 -1.22
C LEU A 125 24.96 15.45 -2.27
N ALA A 126 24.79 16.66 -2.80
CA ALA A 126 23.81 16.93 -3.85
C ALA A 126 24.15 16.18 -5.15
N GLU A 127 25.43 16.11 -5.52
CA GLU A 127 25.89 15.35 -6.68
C GLU A 127 25.65 13.85 -6.49
N ALA A 128 25.98 13.30 -5.32
CA ALA A 128 25.74 11.89 -5.00
C ALA A 128 24.25 11.55 -5.05
N LEU A 129 23.38 12.43 -4.56
CA LEU A 129 21.93 12.25 -4.60
C LEU A 129 21.38 12.25 -6.03
N VAL A 130 21.80 13.22 -6.86
CA VAL A 130 21.39 13.28 -8.28
C VAL A 130 21.87 12.04 -9.04
N LYS A 131 23.09 11.55 -8.75
CA LYS A 131 23.62 10.30 -9.32
C LYS A 131 22.79 9.10 -8.90
N PHE A 132 22.52 8.95 -7.60
CA PHE A 132 21.68 7.87 -7.07
C PHE A 132 20.30 7.85 -7.75
N GLN A 133 19.64 9.02 -7.83
CA GLN A 133 18.35 9.14 -8.50
C GLN A 133 18.44 8.70 -9.96
N SER A 134 19.41 9.24 -10.72
CA SER A 134 19.55 8.97 -12.15
C SER A 134 19.81 7.48 -12.44
N GLU A 135 20.74 6.87 -11.70
CA GLU A 135 21.10 5.45 -11.86
C GLU A 135 19.94 4.54 -11.48
N THR A 136 19.28 4.83 -10.35
CA THR A 136 18.18 3.99 -9.85
C THR A 136 16.96 4.07 -10.76
N VAL A 137 16.63 5.23 -11.32
CA VAL A 137 15.53 5.37 -12.29
C VAL A 137 15.77 4.52 -13.53
N MET A 138 17.00 4.50 -14.06
CA MET A 138 17.34 3.71 -15.25
C MET A 138 17.26 2.20 -14.97
N GLU A 139 17.68 1.78 -13.78
CA GLU A 139 17.66 0.36 -13.39
C GLU A 139 16.25 -0.13 -13.05
N THR A 140 15.47 0.67 -12.34
CA THR A 140 14.12 0.30 -11.89
C THR A 140 13.07 0.46 -12.97
N LEU A 141 13.22 1.42 -13.90
CA LEU A 141 12.30 1.66 -15.01
C LEU A 141 13.02 1.56 -16.36
N PRO A 142 13.41 0.35 -16.78
CA PRO A 142 14.00 0.13 -18.08
C PRO A 142 12.97 0.37 -19.19
N ALA A 143 13.45 0.62 -20.42
CA ALA A 143 12.59 0.84 -21.58
C ALA A 143 11.66 -0.35 -21.88
N GLY A 144 12.04 -1.58 -21.52
CA GLY A 144 11.21 -2.79 -21.66
C GLY A 144 10.16 -2.99 -20.57
N GLY A 145 10.12 -2.12 -19.57
CA GLY A 145 9.18 -2.17 -18.46
C GLY A 145 9.73 -2.91 -17.23
N PRO A 146 9.29 -2.53 -16.02
CA PRO A 146 9.83 -3.06 -14.76
C PRO A 146 9.38 -4.51 -14.48
N VAL A 147 8.25 -4.95 -15.04
CA VAL A 147 7.60 -6.20 -14.64
C VAL A 147 8.22 -7.38 -15.37
N LYS A 148 8.74 -8.33 -14.59
CA LYS A 148 9.26 -9.63 -15.04
C LYS A 148 8.43 -10.74 -14.41
N THR A 149 7.98 -11.70 -15.21
CA THR A 149 7.18 -12.84 -14.74
C THR A 149 8.05 -14.07 -14.51
N LYS A 150 7.75 -14.82 -13.47
CA LYS A 150 8.37 -16.12 -13.15
C LYS A 150 7.26 -17.15 -12.95
N ILE A 151 7.34 -18.26 -13.68
CA ILE A 151 6.38 -19.35 -13.54
C ILE A 151 6.78 -20.18 -12.33
N ILE A 152 5.85 -20.39 -11.40
CA ILE A 152 6.02 -21.26 -10.23
C ILE A 152 5.30 -22.58 -10.54
N GLY A 153 6.02 -23.71 -10.50
CA GLY A 153 5.46 -25.04 -10.76
C GLY A 153 5.76 -25.57 -12.17
N LYS A 154 4.82 -26.31 -12.75
CA LYS A 154 5.01 -26.97 -14.05
C LYS A 154 4.92 -25.95 -15.20
N GLU A 155 5.96 -25.94 -16.02
CA GLU A 155 6.00 -25.16 -17.25
C GLU A 155 5.17 -25.82 -18.35
N THR A 156 3.88 -25.49 -18.40
CA THR A 156 3.00 -25.80 -19.54
C THR A 156 3.07 -24.69 -20.58
N PRO A 157 2.83 -24.99 -21.89
CA PRO A 157 2.76 -23.96 -22.93
C PRO A 157 1.76 -22.83 -22.63
N GLU A 158 0.63 -23.17 -22.00
CA GLU A 158 -0.42 -22.21 -21.60
C GLU A 158 0.08 -21.22 -20.54
N ASN A 159 0.67 -21.70 -19.44
CA ASN A 159 1.31 -20.86 -18.43
C ASN A 159 2.41 -19.94 -19.00
N LYS A 160 3.16 -20.39 -20.01
CA LYS A 160 4.14 -19.53 -20.70
C LYS A 160 3.46 -18.40 -21.46
N ALA A 161 2.39 -18.68 -22.20
CA ALA A 161 1.62 -17.67 -22.90
C ALA A 161 0.97 -16.68 -21.91
N ALA A 162 0.38 -17.18 -20.81
CA ALA A 162 -0.20 -16.36 -19.76
C ALA A 162 0.84 -15.44 -19.10
N ALA A 163 2.03 -15.95 -18.79
CA ALA A 163 3.11 -15.15 -18.19
C ALA A 163 3.58 -14.01 -19.11
N ILE A 164 3.65 -14.24 -20.42
CA ILE A 164 3.99 -13.19 -21.40
C ILE A 164 2.89 -12.15 -21.45
N ASN A 165 1.62 -12.58 -21.49
CA ASN A 165 0.47 -11.68 -21.54
C ASN A 165 0.38 -10.79 -20.29
N VAL A 166 0.57 -11.36 -19.10
CA VAL A 166 0.56 -10.61 -17.83
C VAL A 166 1.69 -9.60 -17.78
N ALA A 167 2.92 -10.00 -18.16
CA ALA A 167 4.04 -9.06 -18.19
C ALA A 167 3.80 -7.90 -19.17
N ALA A 168 3.32 -8.19 -20.38
CA ALA A 168 3.01 -7.18 -21.38
C ALA A 168 1.91 -6.23 -20.91
N ASN A 169 0.85 -6.77 -20.29
CA ASN A 169 -0.26 -5.99 -19.78
C ASN A 169 0.17 -5.06 -18.64
N MET A 170 0.89 -5.57 -17.64
CA MET A 170 1.36 -4.76 -16.51
C MET A 170 2.36 -3.67 -16.95
N ASN A 171 3.28 -3.99 -17.87
CA ASN A 171 4.21 -3.01 -18.43
C ASN A 171 3.48 -1.93 -19.24
N TYR A 172 2.44 -2.31 -20.01
CA TYR A 172 1.57 -1.34 -20.69
C TYR A 172 0.87 -0.39 -19.70
N TYR A 173 0.42 -0.89 -18.55
CA TYR A 173 -0.19 -0.02 -17.54
C TYR A 173 0.80 1.02 -16.99
N VAL A 174 2.00 0.58 -16.59
CA VAL A 174 3.00 1.45 -15.96
C VAL A 174 3.60 2.45 -16.96
N GLN A 175 3.84 2.03 -18.21
CA GLN A 175 4.51 2.86 -19.21
C GLN A 175 3.58 3.79 -19.99
N GLU A 176 2.40 3.29 -20.40
CA GLU A 176 1.51 4.01 -21.33
C GLU A 176 0.26 4.54 -20.64
N LYS A 177 -0.38 3.76 -19.76
CA LYS A 177 -1.63 4.19 -19.10
C LYS A 177 -1.41 5.12 -17.92
N MET A 178 -0.23 5.11 -17.29
CA MET A 178 0.10 5.94 -16.13
C MET A 178 1.25 6.93 -16.45
N PRO A 179 1.01 8.01 -17.21
CA PRO A 179 2.05 9.00 -17.54
C PRO A 179 2.68 9.63 -16.29
N GLU A 180 1.92 9.77 -15.20
CA GLU A 180 2.39 10.33 -13.93
C GLU A 180 3.36 9.42 -13.18
N TYR A 181 3.33 8.10 -13.44
CA TYR A 181 4.05 7.12 -12.64
C TYR A 181 5.56 7.38 -12.65
N ARG A 182 6.10 7.76 -13.80
CA ARG A 182 7.54 8.03 -13.97
C ARG A 182 7.99 9.23 -13.14
N ALA A 183 7.30 10.35 -13.25
CA ALA A 183 7.62 11.57 -12.51
C ALA A 183 7.46 11.37 -11.00
N GLU A 184 6.39 10.70 -10.57
CA GLU A 184 6.16 10.35 -9.16
C GLU A 184 7.23 9.40 -8.62
N HIS A 185 7.68 8.43 -9.43
CA HIS A 185 8.76 7.53 -9.04
C HIS A 185 10.12 8.24 -8.94
N GLU A 186 10.42 9.14 -9.87
CA GLU A 186 11.62 9.99 -9.81
C GLU A 186 11.63 10.88 -8.57
N ARG A 187 10.48 11.45 -8.22
CA ARG A 187 10.29 12.25 -6.99
C ARG A 187 10.43 11.39 -5.74
N MET A 188 9.89 10.17 -5.74
CA MET A 188 10.03 9.21 -4.65
C MET A 188 11.50 8.84 -4.42
N LEU A 189 12.27 8.60 -5.48
CA LEU A 189 13.71 8.26 -5.36
C LEU A 189 14.54 9.42 -4.84
N TRP A 190 14.17 10.65 -5.19
CA TRP A 190 14.76 11.85 -4.58
C TRP A 190 14.48 11.89 -3.08
N GLY A 191 13.21 11.71 -2.69
CA GLY A 191 12.81 11.63 -1.28
C GLY A 191 13.50 10.51 -0.53
N LEU A 192 13.61 9.32 -1.14
CA LEU A 192 14.29 8.15 -0.55
C LEU A 192 15.76 8.43 -0.27
N GLY A 193 16.48 9.07 -1.19
CA GLY A 193 17.89 9.42 -1.00
C GLY A 193 18.12 10.48 0.08
N LEU A 194 17.11 11.30 0.39
CA LEU A 194 17.16 12.34 1.42
C LEU A 194 16.72 11.85 2.80
N ALA A 195 15.53 11.28 2.86
CA ALA A 195 14.85 10.88 4.09
C ALA A 195 15.22 9.46 4.53
N GLY A 196 15.82 8.64 3.66
CA GLY A 196 16.06 7.22 3.89
C GLY A 196 14.82 6.34 3.71
N ASN A 197 13.64 6.94 3.67
CA ASN A 197 12.34 6.26 3.62
C ASN A 197 11.49 6.92 2.54
N ALA A 198 10.67 6.13 1.84
CA ALA A 198 9.71 6.64 0.88
C ALA A 198 8.50 5.72 0.80
N PHE A 199 7.30 6.30 0.74
CA PHE A 199 6.05 5.57 0.68
C PHE A 199 5.32 5.84 -0.63
N LYS A 200 4.60 4.85 -1.12
CA LYS A 200 3.84 4.95 -2.36
C LYS A 200 2.46 4.36 -2.13
N LYS A 201 1.44 5.19 -2.28
CA LYS A 201 0.04 4.77 -2.16
C LYS A 201 -0.46 4.35 -3.53
N VAL A 202 -0.84 3.08 -3.66
CA VAL A 202 -1.49 2.54 -4.85
C VAL A 202 -2.97 2.40 -4.57
N TYR A 203 -3.81 3.02 -5.39
CA TYR A 203 -5.27 2.96 -5.24
C TYR A 203 -5.96 3.00 -6.59
N TYR A 204 -7.20 2.52 -6.65
CA TYR A 204 -8.03 2.65 -7.84
C TYR A 204 -8.74 4.00 -7.82
N ASP A 205 -8.48 4.84 -8.81
CA ASP A 205 -9.15 6.13 -8.93
C ASP A 205 -10.48 5.96 -9.70
N PRO A 206 -11.64 6.20 -9.06
CA PRO A 206 -12.94 6.08 -9.72
C PRO A 206 -13.17 7.14 -10.80
N ALA A 207 -12.47 8.28 -10.76
CA ALA A 207 -12.64 9.34 -11.76
C ALA A 207 -11.92 9.00 -13.07
N THR A 208 -10.71 8.43 -12.98
CA THR A 208 -9.92 8.03 -14.14
C THR A 208 -10.06 6.55 -14.51
N CYS A 209 -10.83 5.79 -13.74
CA CYS A 209 -11.11 4.35 -13.89
C CYS A 209 -9.83 3.50 -14.09
N ARG A 210 -8.74 3.88 -13.42
CA ARG A 210 -7.44 3.21 -13.51
C ARG A 210 -6.74 3.20 -12.16
N PRO A 211 -5.80 2.26 -11.94
CA PRO A 211 -4.92 2.33 -10.79
C PRO A 211 -4.01 3.56 -10.90
N ALA A 212 -3.86 4.28 -9.80
CA ALA A 212 -2.95 5.39 -9.62
C ALA A 212 -1.93 5.04 -8.54
N SER A 213 -0.73 5.61 -8.64
CA SER A 213 0.37 5.38 -7.72
C SER A 213 1.00 6.73 -7.38
N ILE A 214 0.73 7.25 -6.18
CA ILE A 214 1.20 8.56 -5.74
C ILE A 214 2.28 8.42 -4.67
N TYR A 215 3.31 9.25 -4.75
CA TYR A 215 4.34 9.34 -3.73
C TYR A 215 3.83 10.10 -2.50
N VAL A 216 4.02 9.51 -1.32
CA VAL A 216 3.76 10.14 -0.03
C VAL A 216 5.09 10.43 0.65
N PRO A 217 5.41 11.69 0.95
CA PRO A 217 6.60 12.06 1.71
C PRO A 217 6.66 11.35 3.07
N ALA A 218 7.87 11.05 3.55
CA ALA A 218 8.05 10.38 4.83
C ALA A 218 7.62 11.23 6.04
N GLU A 219 7.56 12.55 5.88
CA GLU A 219 7.04 13.49 6.88
C GLU A 219 5.51 13.36 7.09
N ASP A 220 4.77 13.05 6.02
CA ASP A 220 3.31 12.99 5.99
C ASP A 220 2.74 11.63 6.41
N MET A 221 3.61 10.63 6.65
CA MET A 221 3.19 9.29 7.07
C MET A 221 3.80 8.94 8.44
N VAL A 222 2.95 8.46 9.35
CA VAL A 222 3.36 7.94 10.66
C VAL A 222 3.08 6.46 10.67
N VAL A 223 4.12 5.67 10.95
CA VAL A 223 4.06 4.22 10.95
C VAL A 223 4.86 3.68 12.13
N PRO A 224 4.29 2.75 12.91
CA PRO A 224 5.05 2.02 13.92
C PRO A 224 6.19 1.22 13.28
N TYR A 225 7.42 1.37 13.78
CA TYR A 225 8.59 0.69 13.21
C TYR A 225 8.46 -0.85 13.17
N GLY A 226 7.67 -1.42 14.09
CA GLY A 226 7.44 -2.86 14.20
C GLY A 226 6.23 -3.39 13.42
N ALA A 227 5.53 -2.57 12.64
CA ALA A 227 4.35 -3.01 11.92
C ALA A 227 4.73 -4.02 10.82
N SER A 228 4.20 -5.24 10.94
CA SER A 228 4.40 -6.31 9.95
C SER A 228 3.47 -6.20 8.74
N SER A 229 2.37 -5.44 8.87
CA SER A 229 1.39 -5.17 7.83
C SER A 229 0.94 -3.71 7.90
N LEU A 230 0.64 -3.14 6.73
CA LEU A 230 0.09 -1.81 6.51
C LEU A 230 -1.18 -1.89 5.68
#